data_AF-A0A2H0MLN5-F1
#
_entry.id   AF-A0A2H0MLN5-F1
#
_cell.length_a   1.000
_cell.length_b   1.000
_cell.length_c   1.000
_cell.angle_alpha   90.00
_cell.angle_beta   90.00
_cell.angle_gamma   90.00
#
_symmetry.space_group_name_H-M   'P 1'
#
loop_
_entity.id
_entity.type
_entity.pdbx_description
1 polymer ?
#
loop_
_entity_poly.entity_id
_entity_poly.type
_entity_poly.pdbx_seq_one_letter_code
_entity_poly.pdbx_strand_id
1 'polypeptide(L)'
;MSDAIAALKDAIEFEKKALEKYKEALSQIEHKETRDAIEKMAQDKNQQIDSLHWMVMAESGALEPEETAQEEKPKTSAGKCPFSGQFAAMGLDMSKMGDMMGDPSKMAEMMEKMKGNSGS
;
A
#
# COMPACT_ATOMS: atom_id res chain seq x y z
N MET A 1 -7.00 4.69 -23.92
CA MET A 1 -6.21 4.10 -22.81
C MET A 1 -5.15 5.14 -22.46
N SER A 2 -4.91 5.46 -21.19
CA SER A 2 -3.84 6.42 -20.82
C SER A 2 -2.48 5.88 -21.27
N ASP A 3 -1.61 6.75 -21.79
CA ASP A 3 -0.24 6.39 -22.18
C ASP A 3 0.54 5.79 -20.99
N ALA A 4 0.25 6.26 -19.76
CA ALA A 4 0.82 5.70 -18.54
C ALA A 4 0.35 4.26 -18.29
N ILE A 5 -0.94 3.96 -18.49
CA ILE A 5 -1.49 2.60 -18.34
C ILE A 5 -0.87 1.67 -19.39
N ALA A 6 -0.68 2.15 -20.63
CA ALA A 6 -0.02 1.38 -21.67
C ALA A 6 1.44 1.04 -21.29
N ALA A 7 2.21 2.04 -20.84
CA ALA A 7 3.60 1.83 -20.41
C ALA A 7 3.70 0.89 -19.18
N LEU A 8 2.78 0.98 -18.22
CA LEU A 8 2.75 0.07 -17.07
C LEU A 8 2.42 -1.37 -17.47
N LYS A 9 1.53 -1.57 -18.45
CA LYS A 9 1.26 -2.90 -19.00
C LYS A 9 2.48 -3.47 -19.72
N ASP A 10 3.19 -2.66 -20.48
CA ASP A 10 4.45 -3.07 -21.11
C ASP A 10 5.50 -3.46 -20.05
N ALA A 11 5.60 -2.67 -18.96
CA ALA A 11 6.47 -3.00 -17.84
C ALA A 11 6.13 -4.36 -17.20
N ILE A 12 4.85 -4.68 -17.01
CA ILE A 12 4.41 -6.00 -16.53
C ILE A 12 4.90 -7.11 -17.45
N GLU A 13 4.78 -6.94 -18.77
CA GLU A 13 5.22 -7.94 -19.74
C GLU A 13 6.74 -8.11 -19.76
N PHE A 14 7.51 -7.03 -19.57
CA PHE A 14 8.96 -7.14 -19.42
C PHE A 14 9.36 -7.87 -18.14
N GLU A 15 8.70 -7.60 -17.02
CA GLU A 15 8.99 -8.27 -15.76
C GLU A 15 8.62 -9.76 -15.80
N LYS A 16 7.52 -10.12 -16.48
CA LYS A 16 7.17 -11.53 -16.73
C LYS A 16 8.25 -12.25 -17.55
N LYS A 17 8.73 -11.64 -18.65
CA LYS A 17 9.81 -12.22 -19.48
C LYS A 17 11.10 -12.38 -18.69
N ALA A 18 11.45 -11.40 -17.85
CA ALA A 18 12.62 -11.51 -16.97
C ALA A 18 12.47 -12.65 -15.96
N LEU A 19 11.28 -12.80 -15.36
CA LEU A 19 10.97 -13.90 -14.44
C LEU A 19 11.08 -15.27 -15.11
N GLU A 20 10.59 -15.42 -16.34
CA GLU A 20 10.75 -16.66 -17.12
C GLU A 20 12.23 -17.00 -17.33
N LYS A 21 13.06 -16.00 -17.63
CA LYS A 21 14.52 -16.19 -17.80
C LYS A 21 15.22 -16.58 -16.51
N TYR A 22 14.80 -16.04 -15.36
CA TYR A 22 15.32 -16.50 -14.06
C TYR A 22 14.93 -17.94 -13.76
N LYS A 23 13.70 -18.36 -14.07
CA LYS A 23 13.28 -19.76 -13.92
C LYS A 23 14.08 -20.71 -14.83
N GLU A 24 14.33 -20.30 -16.07
CA GLU A 24 15.18 -21.04 -17.01
C GLU A 24 16.60 -21.18 -16.46
N ALA A 25 17.21 -20.08 -16.00
CA ALA A 25 18.55 -20.09 -15.41
C ALA A 25 18.64 -20.99 -14.17
N LEU A 26 17.63 -20.98 -13.29
CA LEU A 26 17.60 -21.84 -12.10
C LEU A 26 17.71 -23.33 -12.41
N SER A 27 17.21 -23.77 -13.58
CA SER A 27 17.33 -25.17 -14.01
C SER A 27 18.74 -25.58 -14.44
N GLN A 28 19.61 -24.59 -14.72
CA GLN A 28 20.97 -24.79 -15.24
C GLN A 28 22.06 -24.45 -14.21
N ILE A 29 21.72 -23.70 -13.15
CA ILE A 29 22.69 -23.29 -12.13
C ILE A 29 23.01 -24.45 -11.19
N GLU A 30 24.28 -24.83 -11.12
CA GLU A 30 24.81 -25.83 -10.19
C GLU A 30 25.29 -25.22 -8.86
N HIS A 31 25.76 -23.96 -8.90
CA HIS A 31 26.29 -23.27 -7.73
C HIS A 31 25.18 -22.82 -6.77
N LYS A 32 25.19 -23.33 -5.54
CA LYS A 32 24.11 -23.14 -4.56
C LYS A 32 23.85 -21.66 -4.24
N GLU A 33 24.87 -20.87 -3.93
CA GLU A 33 24.67 -19.46 -3.54
C GLU A 33 24.11 -18.63 -4.70
N THR A 34 24.51 -18.97 -5.93
CA THR A 34 23.97 -18.33 -7.13
C THR A 34 22.51 -18.73 -7.35
N ARG A 35 22.16 -20.00 -7.11
CA ARG A 35 20.77 -20.47 -7.18
C ARG A 35 19.90 -19.73 -6.16
N ASP A 36 20.32 -19.68 -4.89
CA ASP A 36 19.59 -19.01 -3.82
C ASP A 36 19.37 -17.51 -4.13
N ALA A 37 20.40 -16.84 -4.68
CA ALA A 37 20.30 -15.44 -5.09
C ALA A 37 19.28 -15.24 -6.24
N ILE A 38 19.33 -16.08 -7.27
CA ILE A 38 18.39 -16.00 -8.40
C ILE A 38 16.96 -16.36 -7.97
N GLU A 39 16.77 -17.31 -7.05
CA GLU A 39 15.46 -17.62 -6.47
C GLU A 39 14.87 -16.39 -5.77
N LYS A 40 15.68 -15.70 -4.95
CA LYS A 40 15.25 -14.46 -4.31
C LYS A 40 14.89 -13.38 -5.33
N MET A 41 15.72 -13.19 -6.36
CA MET A 41 15.42 -12.23 -7.43
C MET A 41 14.12 -12.59 -8.18
N ALA A 42 13.84 -13.87 -8.40
CA ALA A 42 12.59 -14.32 -8.99
C ALA A 42 11.38 -14.04 -8.08
N GLN A 43 11.52 -14.20 -6.75
CA GLN A 43 10.46 -13.82 -5.79
C GLN A 43 10.20 -12.31 -5.80
N ASP A 44 11.25 -11.50 -5.74
CA ASP A 44 11.14 -10.03 -5.78
C ASP A 44 10.44 -9.56 -7.08
N LYS A 45 10.71 -10.23 -8.20
CA LYS A 45 10.04 -9.94 -9.49
C LYS A 45 8.54 -10.23 -9.46
N ASN A 46 8.10 -11.30 -8.80
CA ASN A 46 6.66 -11.55 -8.64
C ASN A 46 5.99 -10.41 -7.85
N GLN A 47 6.61 -9.95 -6.76
CA GLN A 47 6.10 -8.82 -5.98
C GLN A 47 6.04 -7.51 -6.78
N GLN A 48 7.03 -7.28 -7.65
CA GLN A 48 7.04 -6.12 -8.56
C GLN A 48 5.90 -6.21 -9.58
N ILE A 49 5.68 -7.39 -10.17
CA ILE A 49 4.57 -7.63 -11.09
C ILE A 49 3.22 -7.35 -10.40
N ASP A 50 3.03 -7.84 -9.17
CA ASP A 50 1.81 -7.58 -8.41
C ASP A 50 1.63 -6.07 -8.17
N SER A 51 2.70 -5.39 -7.74
CA SER A 51 2.69 -3.94 -7.50
C SER A 51 2.32 -3.16 -8.77
N LEU A 52 2.83 -3.54 -9.93
CA LEU A 52 2.48 -2.92 -11.22
C LEU A 52 1.01 -3.14 -11.57
N HIS A 53 0.44 -4.32 -11.30
CA HIS A 53 -1.00 -4.57 -11.51
C HIS A 53 -1.85 -3.64 -10.63
N TRP A 54 -1.45 -3.43 -9.36
CA TRP A 54 -2.11 -2.46 -8.48
C TRP A 54 -2.05 -1.03 -9.02
N MET A 55 -0.89 -0.60 -9.55
CA MET A 55 -0.76 0.71 -10.18
C MET A 55 -1.65 0.85 -11.42
N VAL A 56 -1.73 -0.19 -12.26
CA VAL A 56 -2.64 -0.20 -13.42
C VAL A 56 -4.10 -0.05 -12.98
N MET A 57 -4.52 -0.74 -11.91
CA MET A 57 -5.88 -0.60 -11.37
C MET A 57 -6.16 0.82 -10.85
N ALA A 58 -5.19 1.42 -10.15
CA ALA A 58 -5.30 2.79 -9.66
C ALA A 58 -5.42 3.80 -10.82
N GLU A 59 -4.53 3.73 -11.80
CA GLU A 59 -4.53 4.62 -12.97
C GLU A 59 -5.75 4.42 -13.87
N SER A 60 -6.30 3.21 -13.93
CA SER A 60 -7.51 2.92 -14.71
C SER A 60 -8.79 3.46 -14.08
N GLY A 61 -8.71 4.05 -12.89
CA GLY A 61 -9.91 4.44 -12.11
C GLY A 61 -10.75 3.25 -11.67
N ALA A 62 -10.19 2.02 -11.74
CA ALA A 62 -10.85 0.82 -11.23
C ALA A 62 -10.77 0.71 -9.70
N LEU A 63 -9.99 1.60 -9.07
CA LEU A 63 -10.17 2.00 -7.69
C LEU A 63 -11.21 3.13 -7.68
N GLU A 64 -12.48 2.83 -7.44
CA GLU A 64 -13.49 3.88 -7.34
C GLU A 64 -13.11 4.88 -6.24
N PRO A 65 -12.86 6.16 -6.58
CA PRO A 65 -12.91 7.23 -5.60
C PRO A 65 -14.37 7.69 -5.53
N GLU A 66 -15.10 7.26 -4.50
CA GLU A 66 -16.39 7.89 -4.21
C GLU A 66 -16.11 9.28 -3.59
N GLU A 67 -16.06 10.31 -4.44
CA GLU A 67 -16.17 11.70 -4.01
C GLU A 67 -17.65 12.05 -3.80
N THR A 68 -18.01 12.35 -2.56
CA THR A 68 -19.13 13.23 -2.16
C THR A 68 -20.57 12.79 -2.47
N ALA A 69 -21.11 11.88 -1.65
CA ALA A 69 -22.48 12.03 -1.16
C ALA A 69 -22.40 12.53 0.28
N GLN A 70 -22.84 13.77 0.49
CA GLN A 70 -23.21 14.24 1.83
C GLN A 70 -24.26 13.28 2.41
N GLU A 71 -24.21 13.12 3.72
CA GLU A 71 -25.21 12.50 4.59
C GLU A 71 -25.05 11.00 4.93
N GLU A 72 -24.83 10.82 6.24
CA GLU A 72 -24.98 9.62 7.08
C GLU A 72 -23.75 8.72 7.37
N LYS A 73 -23.63 8.43 8.67
CA LYS A 73 -22.50 7.91 9.45
C LYS A 73 -22.01 6.50 9.04
N PRO A 74 -20.77 6.13 9.44
CA PRO A 74 -19.94 5.15 8.74
C PRO A 74 -20.19 3.71 9.17
N LYS A 75 -20.02 2.77 8.22
CA LYS A 75 -19.61 1.39 8.51
C LYS A 75 -18.26 1.13 7.85
N THR A 76 -17.22 1.23 8.65
CA THR A 76 -15.86 0.83 8.28
C THR A 76 -15.82 -0.69 8.07
N SER A 77 -15.85 -1.15 6.82
CA SER A 77 -15.37 -2.49 6.49
C SER A 77 -13.90 -2.37 6.10
N ALA A 78 -13.06 -2.97 6.94
CA ALA A 78 -11.62 -2.93 6.84
C ALA A 78 -11.13 -3.62 5.54
N GLY A 79 -10.88 -2.84 4.50
CA GLY A 79 -9.98 -3.22 3.42
C GLY A 79 -8.57 -3.32 3.99
N LYS A 80 -8.02 -4.54 4.02
CA LYS A 80 -6.71 -4.85 4.61
C LYS A 80 -5.59 -4.24 3.74
N CYS A 81 -5.24 -2.98 3.98
CA CYS A 81 -4.04 -2.39 3.39
C CYS A 81 -2.79 -3.15 3.88
N PRO A 82 -1.85 -3.53 2.99
CA PRO A 82 -0.63 -4.24 3.40
C PRO A 82 0.32 -3.36 4.25
N PHE A 83 0.11 -2.04 4.27
CA PHE A 83 0.82 -1.10 5.16
C PHE A 83 0.42 -1.20 6.64
N SER A 84 -0.70 -1.88 6.96
CA SER A 84 -1.20 -1.98 8.34
C SER A 84 -0.28 -2.74 9.30
N GLY A 85 0.64 -3.56 8.78
CA GLY A 85 1.64 -4.24 9.61
C GLY A 85 2.71 -3.29 10.17
N GLN A 86 3.05 -2.21 9.46
CA GLN A 86 4.09 -1.28 9.89
C GLN A 86 3.60 -0.31 10.98
N PHE A 87 2.33 0.10 10.95
CA PHE A 87 1.75 0.95 12.00
C PHE A 87 1.60 0.22 13.34
N ALA A 88 1.26 -1.08 13.31
CA ALA A 88 1.19 -1.90 14.52
C ALA A 88 2.57 -2.08 15.18
N ALA A 89 3.64 -2.20 14.39
CA ALA A 89 5.02 -2.27 14.89
C ALA A 89 5.48 -0.94 15.52
N MET A 90 4.85 0.19 15.16
CA MET A 90 5.18 1.52 15.64
C MET A 90 4.38 1.94 16.90
N GLY A 91 3.57 1.03 17.48
CA GLY A 91 2.87 1.24 18.75
C GLY A 91 1.71 2.24 18.72
N LEU A 92 1.23 2.62 17.53
CA LEU A 92 0.07 3.50 17.36
C LEU A 92 -1.21 2.68 17.46
N ASP A 93 -1.74 2.55 18.67
CA ASP A 93 -3.05 1.95 18.94
C ASP A 93 -4.18 2.84 18.38
N MET A 94 -4.68 2.46 17.21
CA MET A 94 -5.81 3.14 16.56
C MET A 94 -7.09 3.17 17.41
N SER A 95 -7.23 2.29 18.41
CA SER A 95 -8.40 2.30 19.31
C SER A 95 -8.42 3.56 20.17
N LYS A 96 -7.24 4.06 20.56
CA LYS A 96 -7.12 5.26 21.39
C LYS A 96 -7.28 6.54 20.58
N MET A 97 -6.89 6.51 19.31
CA MET A 97 -7.06 7.64 18.39
C MET A 97 -8.51 7.77 17.91
N GLY A 98 -9.23 6.66 17.73
CA GLY A 98 -10.66 6.66 17.41
C GLY A 98 -11.53 7.25 18.52
N ASP A 99 -11.24 6.94 19.79
CA ASP A 99 -11.95 7.52 20.95
C ASP A 99 -11.64 9.01 21.15
N MET A 100 -10.44 9.45 20.75
CA MET A 100 -10.00 10.84 20.87
C MET A 100 -10.49 11.73 19.71
N MET A 101 -10.61 11.18 18.50
CA MET A 101 -11.15 11.86 17.31
C MET A 101 -12.67 11.76 17.19
N GLY A 102 -13.28 10.74 17.80
CA GLY A 102 -14.72 10.48 17.75
C GLY A 102 -15.56 11.26 18.76
N ASP A 103 -14.93 11.85 19.79
CA ASP A 103 -15.60 12.66 20.80
C ASP A 103 -15.28 14.17 20.60
N PRO A 104 -16.20 14.95 20.00
CA PRO A 104 -15.99 16.37 19.74
C PRO A 104 -15.71 17.19 21.00
N SER A 105 -16.13 16.72 22.17
CA SER A 105 -15.94 17.40 23.45
C SER A 105 -14.48 17.32 23.92
N LYS A 106 -13.82 16.17 23.71
CA LYS A 106 -12.39 16.01 24.01
C LYS A 106 -11.51 16.81 23.05
N MET A 107 -11.91 16.91 21.78
CA MET A 107 -11.22 17.75 20.78
C MET A 107 -11.36 19.24 21.13
N ALA A 108 -12.55 19.67 21.54
CA ALA A 108 -12.80 21.04 21.99
C ALA A 108 -11.97 21.38 23.26
N GLU A 109 -11.90 20.49 24.24
CA GLU A 109 -11.10 20.70 25.46
C GLU A 109 -9.59 20.83 25.17
N MET A 110 -9.08 20.05 24.20
CA MET A 110 -7.67 20.12 23.79
C MET A 110 -7.37 21.40 23.00
N MET A 111 -8.29 21.83 22.14
CA MET A 111 -8.16 23.08 21.38
C MET A 111 -8.24 24.30 22.31
N GLU A 112 -9.04 24.22 23.37
CA GLU A 112 -9.12 25.24 24.42
C GLU A 112 -7.84 25.30 25.28
N LYS A 113 -7.28 24.14 25.64
CA LYS A 113 -5.97 24.06 26.33
C LYS A 113 -4.81 24.57 25.47
N MET A 114 -4.82 24.35 24.15
CA MET A 114 -3.79 24.89 23.25
C MET A 114 -3.91 26.40 23.07
N LYS A 115 -5.13 26.95 23.10
CA LYS A 115 -5.37 28.39 22.98
C LYS A 115 -4.97 29.17 24.25
N GLY A 116 -4.84 28.48 25.39
CA GLY A 116 -4.43 29.07 26.67
C GLY A 116 -2.92 29.23 26.89
N ASN A 117 -2.04 28.65 26.05
CA ASN A 117 -0.58 28.66 26.29
C ASN A 117 0.23 29.53 25.31
N SER A 118 -0.40 30.52 24.67
CA SER A 118 0.28 31.52 23.85
C SER A 118 0.26 32.93 24.45
N GLY A 119 0.27 33.04 25.78
CA GLY A 119 0.23 34.34 26.45
C GLY A 119 0.57 34.30 27.93
N SER A 120 1.86 34.47 28.21
CA SER A 120 2.50 34.88 29.48
C SER A 120 2.81 33.84 30.55
#